data_AF-A0A0A8JLI6-F1
#
_entry.id   AF-A0A0A8JLI6-F1
#
_cell.length_a   1.000
_cell.length_b   1.000
_cell.length_c   1.000
_cell.angle_alpha   90.00
_cell.angle_beta   90.00
_cell.angle_gamma   90.00
#
_symmetry.space_group_name_H-M   'P 1'
#
loop_
_entity.id
_entity.type
_entity.pdbx_description
1 polymer ?
#
loop_
_entity_poly.entity_id
_entity_poly.type
_entity_poly.pdbx_seq_one_letter_code
_entity_poly.pdbx_strand_id
1 'polypeptide(L)'
;MKIHYHLTEEDFVNFNLYHSRHSKAATRPLMVQRIVSPILFIAVAFLFSTIGGIPLPFSLTTFGILSILWVLFYPKYFYHLIKRNAKKMIREGRNDGLLGDHTMSLTEGWSFRFHWQRGNKAILVGNQRVQRGCPLFLSI
;
A
#
# COMPACT_ATOMS: atom_id res chain seq x y z
N MET A 1 -6.28 14.44 29.04
CA MET A 1 -6.49 12.97 29.15
C MET A 1 -5.29 12.21 28.60
N LYS A 2 -4.82 11.14 29.27
CA LYS A 2 -3.75 10.25 28.76
C LYS A 2 -4.35 8.90 28.37
N ILE A 3 -4.10 8.44 27.15
CA ILE A 3 -4.55 7.15 26.63
C ILE A 3 -3.31 6.28 26.41
N HIS A 4 -3.28 5.12 27.05
CA HIS A 4 -2.27 4.10 26.84
C HIS A 4 -2.83 3.06 25.88
N TYR A 5 -2.11 2.77 24.81
CA TYR A 5 -2.49 1.75 23.85
C TYR A 5 -1.27 0.96 23.38
N HIS A 6 -1.47 -0.33 23.16
CA HIS A 6 -0.44 -1.23 22.68
C HIS A 6 -0.70 -1.50 21.20
N LEU A 7 0.26 -1.20 20.32
CA LEU A 7 0.13 -1.44 18.89
C LEU A 7 0.78 -2.78 18.51
N THR A 8 -0.04 -3.72 18.05
CA THR A 8 0.43 -5.04 17.59
C THR A 8 0.82 -5.02 16.11
N GLU A 9 1.58 -6.03 15.68
CA GLU A 9 1.90 -6.24 14.26
C GLU A 9 0.65 -6.45 13.41
N GLU A 10 -0.34 -7.16 13.95
CA GLU A 10 -1.59 -7.46 13.25
C GLU A 10 -2.39 -6.18 13.00
N ASP A 11 -2.44 -5.29 13.98
CA ASP A 11 -3.09 -3.98 13.85
C ASP A 11 -2.41 -3.14 12.77
N PHE A 12 -1.08 -3.15 12.71
CA PHE A 12 -0.35 -2.44 11.66
C PHE A 12 -0.66 -2.99 10.25
N VAL A 13 -0.68 -4.32 10.09
CA VAL A 13 -1.02 -4.96 8.81
C VAL A 13 -2.47 -4.68 8.43
N ASN A 14 -3.40 -4.75 9.39
CA ASN A 14 -4.81 -4.49 9.18
C ASN A 14 -5.07 -3.02 8.82
N PHE A 15 -4.39 -2.09 9.48
CA PHE A 15 -4.43 -0.68 9.16
C PHE A 15 -3.98 -0.40 7.71
N ASN A 16 -2.84 -0.98 7.31
CA ASN A 16 -2.34 -0.83 5.93
C ASN A 16 -3.33 -1.41 4.92
N LEU A 17 -3.86 -2.60 5.17
CA LEU A 17 -4.84 -3.23 4.29
C LEU A 17 -6.13 -2.41 4.20
N TYR A 18 -6.62 -1.89 5.32
CA TYR A 18 -7.81 -1.04 5.38
C TYR A 18 -7.59 0.27 4.61
N HIS A 19 -6.45 0.93 4.82
CA HIS A 19 -6.07 2.15 4.10
C HIS A 19 -5.99 1.90 2.60
N SER A 20 -5.40 0.77 2.18
CA SER A 20 -5.32 0.41 0.76
C SER A 20 -6.67 0.16 0.11
N ARG A 21 -7.68 -0.30 0.86
CA ARG A 21 -9.04 -0.55 0.36
C ARG A 21 -9.88 0.72 0.24
N HIS A 22 -9.71 1.68 1.15
CA HIS A 22 -10.57 2.87 1.24
C HIS A 22 -9.94 4.13 0.62
N SER A 23 -8.63 4.14 0.40
CA SER A 23 -7.95 5.28 -0.19
C SER A 23 -7.99 5.26 -1.72
N LYS A 24 -8.41 6.37 -2.32
CA LYS A 24 -8.35 6.59 -3.78
C LYS A 24 -6.93 6.47 -4.34
N ALA A 25 -5.92 6.79 -3.54
CA ALA A 25 -4.52 6.69 -3.96
C ALA A 25 -4.05 5.23 -4.11
N ALA A 26 -4.55 4.33 -3.26
CA ALA A 26 -4.17 2.92 -3.30
C ALA A 26 -5.03 2.08 -4.26
N THR A 27 -6.26 2.51 -4.55
CA THR A 27 -7.14 1.84 -5.52
C THR A 27 -6.90 2.26 -6.97
N ARG A 28 -6.31 3.44 -7.21
CA ARG A 28 -5.94 3.91 -8.55
C ARG A 28 -4.95 2.97 -9.26
N PRO A 29 -3.81 2.58 -8.67
CA PRO A 29 -2.86 1.64 -9.29
C PRO A 29 -3.52 0.31 -9.64
N LEU A 30 -4.40 -0.21 -8.77
CA LEU A 30 -5.20 -1.42 -9.03
C LEU A 30 -6.05 -1.28 -10.30
N MET A 31 -6.77 -0.18 -10.44
CA MET A 31 -7.61 0.08 -11.61
C MET A 31 -6.78 0.28 -12.88
N VAL A 32 -5.69 1.05 -12.79
CA VAL A 32 -4.79 1.31 -13.92
C VAL A 32 -4.19 0.00 -14.41
N GLN A 33 -3.60 -0.82 -13.54
CA GLN A 33 -3.06 -2.14 -13.93
C GLN A 33 -4.12 -3.05 -14.54
N ARG A 34 -5.35 -3.04 -14.00
CA ARG A 34 -6.44 -3.87 -14.51
C ARG A 34 -6.91 -3.47 -15.91
N ILE A 35 -6.75 -2.20 -16.32
CA ILE A 35 -7.13 -1.71 -17.65
C ILE A 35 -5.95 -1.73 -18.62
N VAL A 36 -4.78 -1.27 -18.17
CA VAL A 36 -3.56 -1.18 -18.99
C VAL A 36 -3.07 -2.57 -19.41
N SER A 37 -3.13 -3.58 -18.52
CA SER A 37 -2.61 -4.91 -18.84
C SER A 37 -3.40 -5.61 -19.97
N PRO A 38 -4.75 -5.63 -19.97
CA PRO A 38 -5.52 -6.13 -21.11
C PRO A 38 -5.22 -5.42 -22.43
N ILE A 39 -5.07 -4.09 -22.40
CA ILE A 39 -4.72 -3.31 -23.60
C ILE A 39 -3.35 -3.74 -24.12
N LEU A 40 -2.37 -3.91 -23.22
CA LEU A 40 -1.04 -4.40 -23.56
C LEU A 40 -1.12 -5.81 -24.18
N PHE A 41 -1.91 -6.72 -23.62
CA PHE A 41 -2.07 -8.07 -24.17
C PHE A 41 -2.68 -8.08 -25.56
N ILE A 42 -3.65 -7.22 -25.85
CA ILE A 42 -4.22 -7.07 -27.19
C ILE A 42 -3.17 -6.51 -28.16
N ALA A 43 -2.41 -5.50 -27.75
CA ALA A 43 -1.33 -4.94 -28.56
C ALA A 43 -0.26 -6.00 -28.87
N VAL A 44 0.13 -6.81 -27.88
CA VAL A 44 1.07 -7.92 -28.05
C VAL A 44 0.48 -8.99 -28.99
N ALA A 45 -0.79 -9.35 -28.84
CA ALA A 45 -1.45 -10.30 -29.75
C ALA A 45 -1.39 -9.84 -31.21
N PHE A 46 -1.60 -8.53 -31.44
CA PHE A 46 -1.51 -7.93 -32.78
C PHE A 46 -0.07 -7.95 -33.33
N LEU A 47 0.92 -7.65 -32.49
CA LEU A 47 2.34 -7.74 -32.87
C LEU A 47 2.75 -9.16 -33.24
N PHE A 48 2.32 -10.16 -32.47
CA PHE A 48 2.60 -11.57 -32.78
C PHE A 48 1.92 -12.03 -34.06
N SER A 49 0.73 -11.52 -34.37
CA SER A 49 0.07 -11.86 -35.62
C SER A 49 0.72 -11.24 -36.85
N THR A 50 1.17 -9.99 -36.74
CA THR A 50 1.78 -9.23 -37.85
C THR A 50 3.24 -9.60 -38.12
N ILE A 51 4.04 -9.79 -37.07
CA ILE A 51 5.48 -10.05 -37.18
C ILE A 51 5.78 -11.56 -37.12
N GLY A 52 5.06 -12.29 -36.27
CA GLY A 52 5.29 -13.72 -36.03
C GLY A 52 4.59 -14.65 -37.01
N GLY A 53 3.75 -14.12 -37.93
CA GLY A 53 3.00 -14.91 -38.90
C GLY A 53 1.92 -15.82 -38.29
N ILE A 54 1.59 -15.62 -36.99
CA ILE A 54 0.57 -16.41 -36.30
C ILE A 54 -0.82 -15.89 -36.73
N PRO A 55 -1.79 -16.78 -37.03
CA PRO A 55 -3.15 -16.36 -37.32
C PRO A 55 -3.73 -15.52 -36.19
N LEU A 56 -4.28 -14.35 -36.53
CA LEU A 56 -4.84 -13.39 -35.57
C LEU A 56 -5.82 -14.02 -34.57
N PRO A 57 -6.76 -14.90 -34.97
CA PRO A 57 -7.68 -15.53 -34.02
C PRO A 57 -6.95 -16.35 -32.95
N PHE A 58 -5.88 -17.06 -33.32
CA PHE A 58 -5.12 -17.88 -32.39
C PHE A 58 -4.39 -17.03 -31.35
N SER A 59 -3.66 -16.00 -31.79
CA SER A 59 -3.00 -15.05 -30.89
C SER A 59 -4.00 -14.35 -29.97
N LEU A 60 -5.12 -13.88 -30.51
CA LEU A 60 -6.13 -13.17 -29.74
C LEU A 60 -6.78 -14.08 -28.68
N THR A 61 -7.05 -15.35 -29.00
CA THR A 61 -7.57 -16.31 -28.03
C THR A 61 -6.57 -16.57 -26.90
N THR A 62 -5.29 -16.83 -27.21
CA THR A 62 -4.26 -17.09 -26.19
C THR A 62 -4.08 -15.90 -25.24
N PHE A 63 -3.88 -14.70 -25.79
CA PHE A 63 -3.70 -13.49 -24.97
C PHE A 63 -5.00 -13.02 -24.31
N GLY A 64 -6.16 -13.32 -24.90
CA GLY A 64 -7.48 -13.09 -24.30
C GLY A 64 -7.67 -13.90 -23.02
N ILE A 65 -7.34 -15.20 -23.04
CA ILE A 65 -7.39 -16.05 -21.85
C ILE A 65 -6.43 -15.51 -20.78
N LEU A 66 -5.20 -15.15 -21.16
CA LEU A 66 -4.21 -14.57 -20.24
C LEU A 66 -4.70 -13.26 -19.61
N SER A 67 -5.37 -12.42 -20.39
CA SER A 67 -5.97 -11.16 -19.93
C SER A 67 -7.07 -11.40 -18.88
N ILE A 68 -7.98 -12.35 -19.14
CA ILE A 68 -9.02 -12.73 -18.18
C ILE A 68 -8.40 -13.27 -16.90
N LEU A 69 -7.39 -14.15 -17.03
CA LEU A 69 -6.66 -14.68 -15.89
C LEU A 69 -6.01 -13.54 -15.08
N TRP A 70 -5.37 -12.59 -15.73
CA TRP A 70 -4.76 -11.44 -15.06
C TRP A 70 -5.79 -10.63 -14.27
N VAL A 71 -6.92 -10.28 -14.88
CA VAL A 71 -7.98 -9.49 -14.26
C VAL A 71 -8.53 -10.17 -12.99
N LEU A 72 -8.65 -11.49 -12.99
CA LEU A 72 -9.15 -12.27 -11.86
C LEU A 72 -8.11 -12.44 -10.74
N PHE A 73 -6.84 -12.68 -11.08
CA PHE A 73 -5.79 -13.02 -10.12
C PHE A 73 -5.04 -11.80 -9.57
N TYR A 74 -4.90 -10.72 -10.36
CA TYR A 74 -4.19 -9.51 -9.96
C TYR A 74 -4.69 -8.84 -8.67
N PRO A 75 -6.01 -8.66 -8.41
CA PRO A 75 -6.45 -8.03 -7.16
C PRO A 75 -6.02 -8.85 -5.93
N LYS A 76 -6.06 -10.19 -6.02
CA LYS A 76 -5.59 -11.07 -4.94
C LYS A 76 -4.09 -10.91 -4.71
N TYR A 77 -3.31 -10.88 -5.80
CA TYR A 77 -1.87 -10.68 -5.75
C TYR A 77 -1.51 -9.33 -5.11
N PHE A 78 -2.20 -8.25 -5.48
CA PHE A 78 -1.93 -6.91 -4.94
C PHE A 78 -2.12 -6.81 -3.43
N TYR A 79 -3.23 -7.34 -2.88
CA TYR A 79 -3.43 -7.34 -1.44
C TYR A 79 -2.45 -8.24 -0.70
N HIS A 80 -2.05 -9.36 -1.32
CA HIS A 80 -0.99 -10.20 -0.77
C HIS A 80 0.35 -9.44 -0.72
N LEU A 81 0.67 -8.67 -1.76
CA LEU A 81 1.87 -7.84 -1.81
C LEU A 81 1.88 -6.76 -0.72
N ILE A 82 0.75 -6.07 -0.49
CA ILE A 82 0.62 -5.10 0.62
C ILE A 82 0.87 -5.76 1.96
N LYS A 83 0.24 -6.92 2.21
CA LYS A 83 0.44 -7.68 3.45
C LYS A 83 1.91 -8.08 3.63
N ARG A 84 2.55 -8.56 2.56
CA ARG A 84 3.96 -8.95 2.58
C ARG A 84 4.87 -7.76 2.85
N ASN A 85 4.62 -6.62 2.21
CA ASN A 85 5.40 -5.40 2.38
C ASN A 85 5.22 -4.83 3.79
N ALA A 86 4.00 -4.79 4.32
CA ALA A 86 3.75 -4.36 5.69
C ALA A 86 4.52 -5.23 6.72
N LYS A 87 4.49 -6.56 6.56
CA LYS A 87 5.28 -7.49 7.39
C LYS A 87 6.79 -7.31 7.20
N LYS A 88 7.24 -7.06 5.98
CA LYS A 88 8.65 -6.82 5.67
C LYS A 88 9.14 -5.54 6.36
N MET A 89 8.35 -4.47 6.34
CA MET A 89 8.68 -3.21 7.01
C MET A 89 8.82 -3.36 8.53
N ILE A 90 7.99 -4.21 9.15
CA ILE A 90 8.11 -4.55 10.57
C ILE A 90 9.43 -5.29 10.82
N ARG A 91 9.70 -6.36 10.05
CA ARG A 91 10.90 -7.20 10.23
C ARG A 91 12.23 -6.47 9.98
N GLU A 92 12.22 -5.46 9.12
CA GLU A 92 13.42 -4.67 8.80
C GLU A 92 13.79 -3.64 9.89
N GLY A 93 13.04 -3.55 10.99
CA GLY A 93 13.37 -2.68 12.14
C GLY A 93 13.36 -1.18 11.84
N ARG A 94 12.98 -0.78 10.62
CA ARG A 94 12.80 0.62 10.21
C ARG A 94 11.68 1.35 10.97
N ASN A 95 11.00 0.63 11.86
CA ASN A 95 9.86 1.07 12.64
C ASN A 95 9.89 0.54 14.08
N ASP A 96 11.07 0.36 14.69
CA ASP A 96 11.23 -0.05 16.11
C ASP A 96 10.50 0.88 17.11
N GLY A 97 9.95 2.00 16.67
CA GLY A 97 9.08 2.87 17.45
C GLY A 97 7.59 2.86 17.06
N LEU A 98 7.15 2.12 16.04
CA LEU A 98 5.71 2.05 15.72
C LEU A 98 4.97 1.01 16.56
N LEU A 99 5.63 -0.12 16.87
CA LEU A 99 5.01 -1.21 17.63
C LEU A 99 5.29 -1.06 19.13
N GLY A 100 4.42 -1.65 19.96
CA GLY A 100 4.55 -1.61 21.42
C GLY A 100 3.69 -0.56 22.10
N ASP A 101 4.06 -0.19 23.32
CA ASP A 101 3.25 0.67 24.19
C ASP A 101 3.42 2.16 23.88
N HIS A 102 2.31 2.80 23.56
CA HIS A 102 2.23 4.21 23.24
C HIS A 102 1.34 4.94 24.24
N THR A 103 1.75 6.16 24.60
CA THR A 103 0.97 7.04 25.46
C THR A 103 0.63 8.32 24.73
N MET A 104 -0.64 8.49 24.36
CA MET A 104 -1.14 9.72 23.75
C MET A 104 -1.74 10.63 24.82
N SER A 105 -1.23 11.84 24.95
CA SER A 105 -1.78 12.86 25.85
C SER A 105 -2.59 13.89 25.06
N LEU A 106 -3.91 13.91 25.25
CA LEU A 106 -4.76 15.01 24.79
C LEU A 106 -4.81 16.12 25.85
N THR A 107 -4.39 17.32 25.48
CA THR A 107 -4.61 18.55 26.26
C THR A 107 -5.87 19.23 25.71
N GLU A 108 -6.78 19.67 26.57
CA GLU A 108 -7.95 20.44 26.16
C GLU A 108 -7.53 21.84 25.72
N GLY A 109 -7.96 22.22 24.52
CA GLY A 109 -7.38 23.28 23.72
C GLY A 109 -6.78 22.67 22.46
N TRP A 110 -7.04 23.25 21.29
CA TRP A 110 -6.72 22.74 19.94
C TRP A 110 -5.21 22.55 19.63
N SER A 111 -4.37 22.38 20.65
CA SER A 111 -2.93 22.15 20.63
C SER A 111 -2.64 20.67 20.93
N PHE A 112 -2.42 19.88 19.89
CA PHE A 112 -1.88 18.52 20.04
C PHE A 112 -0.39 18.59 20.42
N ARG A 113 0.01 18.01 21.56
CA ARG A 113 1.41 17.86 21.97
C ARG A 113 1.76 16.37 22.04
N PHE A 114 2.45 15.87 21.02
CA PHE A 114 2.97 14.51 21.02
C PHE A 114 4.23 14.44 21.87
N HIS A 115 4.21 13.65 22.94
CA HIS A 115 5.40 13.31 23.71
C HIS A 115 5.88 11.93 23.28
N TRP A 116 6.94 11.89 22.47
CA TRP A 116 7.67 10.66 22.16
C TRP A 116 8.62 10.36 23.33
N GLN A 117 8.33 9.32 24.12
CA GLN A 117 9.28 8.79 25.10
C GLN A 117 10.07 7.64 24.49
N ARG A 118 11.34 7.90 24.17
CA ARG A 118 12.33 6.87 23.88
C ARG A 118 13.23 6.71 25.10
N GLY A 119 12.86 5.82 26.02
CA GLY A 119 13.62 5.60 27.26
C GLY A 119 13.84 6.88 28.08
N ASN A 120 14.88 6.87 28.92
CA ASN A 120 15.14 7.85 30.00
C ASN A 120 15.61 9.24 29.54
N LYS A 121 15.28 9.68 28.31
CA LYS A 121 15.63 11.01 27.79
C LYS A 121 14.45 11.62 27.05
N ALA A 122 13.93 12.72 27.59
CA ALA A 122 12.88 13.52 26.97
C ALA A 122 13.49 14.44 25.89
N ILE A 123 13.02 14.33 24.65
CA ILE A 123 13.33 15.29 23.58
C ILE A 123 12.07 16.13 23.38
N LEU A 124 12.17 17.45 23.64
CA LEU A 124 11.10 18.41 23.39
C LEU A 124 11.11 18.81 21.91
N VAL A 125 10.18 18.30 21.11
CA VAL A 125 9.96 18.79 19.75
C VAL A 125 8.85 19.83 19.80
N GLY A 126 9.23 21.07 19.51
CA GLY A 126 8.32 22.22 19.44
C GLY A 126 7.28 22.10 18.33
N ASN A 127 6.18 22.82 18.55
CA ASN A 127 4.96 22.97 17.74
C ASN A 127 5.13 22.70 16.23
N GLN A 128 4.85 21.47 15.80
CA GLN A 128 4.71 21.13 14.39
C GLN A 128 3.21 21.20 14.03
N ARG A 129 2.87 22.21 13.25
CA ARG A 129 1.59 22.28 12.52
C ARG A 129 1.48 21.01 11.67
N VAL A 130 0.40 20.24 11.83
CA VAL A 130 0.09 19.06 11.00
C VAL A 130 -0.08 19.50 9.55
N GLN A 131 1.02 19.64 8.81
CA GLN A 131 1.02 19.85 7.38
C GLN A 131 1.28 18.52 6.69
N ARG A 132 0.18 18.02 6.09
CA ARG A 132 0.10 17.18 4.90
C ARG A 132 1.00 15.93 4.86
N GLY A 133 0.31 14.78 4.94
CA GLY A 133 0.56 13.62 4.08
C GLY A 133 2.01 13.16 3.97
N CYS A 134 2.34 12.13 4.75
CA CYS A 134 3.54 11.33 4.58
C CYS A 134 3.86 11.08 3.09
N PRO A 135 5.00 11.56 2.54
CA PRO A 135 5.32 11.46 1.12
C PRO A 135 5.86 10.07 0.73
N LEU A 136 5.72 9.06 1.58
CA LEU A 136 6.32 7.73 1.37
C LEU A 136 5.44 6.74 0.59
N PHE A 137 4.34 7.22 -0.03
CA PHE A 137 3.42 6.39 -0.81
C PHE A 137 3.60 6.49 -2.34
N LEU A 138 4.75 6.98 -2.81
CA LEU A 138 5.11 7.00 -4.24
C LEU A 138 6.41 6.22 -4.48
N SER A 139 6.35 4.90 -4.35
CA SER A 139 7.30 3.97 -4.96
C SER A 139 6.67 2.59 -5.06
N ILE A 140 5.52 2.51 -5.74
CA ILE A 140 5.05 1.35 -6.49
C ILE A 140 4.38 1.89 -7.76
#